data_AF-A0A803LSA4-F1
#
_entry.id   AF-A0A803LSA4-F1
#
_cell.length_a   1.000
_cell.length_b   1.000
_cell.length_c   1.000
_cell.angle_alpha   90.00
_cell.angle_beta   90.00
_cell.angle_gamma   90.00
#
_symmetry.space_group_name_H-M   'P 1'
#
loop_
_entity.id
_entity.type
_entity.pdbx_description
1 polymer ?
#
loop_
_entity_poly.entity_id
_entity_poly.type
_entity_poly.pdbx_seq_one_letter_code
_entity_poly.pdbx_strand_id
1 'polypeptide(L)'
;MRMAAYQQEVARSFNKNVRVKIFKVGDWVLRKVYKNTREVNAGKLAPNWEGLYEITKVVGNGAYRLRNAERKKVQRSWNVTHLMLYHF
;
A
#
# COMPACT_ATOMS: atom_id res chain seq x y z
N MET A 1 -9.29 -34.37 2.16
CA MET A 1 -8.11 -33.84 1.41
C MET A 1 -8.43 -32.86 0.27
N ARG A 2 -9.66 -32.79 -0.29
CA ARG A 2 -9.97 -31.90 -1.43
C ARG A 2 -9.93 -30.39 -1.13
N MET A 3 -10.23 -29.98 0.10
CA MET A 3 -10.28 -28.55 0.47
C MET A 3 -8.91 -27.86 0.43
N ALA A 4 -7.85 -28.55 0.85
CA ALA A 4 -6.50 -27.99 0.87
C ALA A 4 -5.95 -27.74 -0.55
N ALA A 5 -6.20 -28.68 -1.48
CA ALA A 5 -5.81 -28.54 -2.88
C ALA A 5 -6.53 -27.36 -3.55
N TYR A 6 -7.83 -27.21 -3.28
CA TYR A 6 -8.64 -26.10 -3.77
C TYR A 6 -8.14 -24.73 -3.24
N GLN A 7 -7.90 -24.62 -1.93
CA GLN A 7 -7.34 -23.40 -1.34
C GLN A 7 -5.97 -23.05 -1.93
N GLN A 8 -5.14 -24.05 -2.19
CA GLN A 8 -3.81 -23.84 -2.77
C GLN A 8 -3.88 -23.36 -4.22
N GLU A 9 -4.82 -23.88 -5.01
CA GLU A 9 -5.06 -23.46 -6.39
C GLU A 9 -5.60 -22.02 -6.45
N VAL A 10 -6.55 -21.69 -5.58
CA VAL A 10 -7.05 -20.31 -5.43
C VAL A 10 -5.91 -19.38 -5.01
N ALA A 11 -5.12 -19.73 -4.00
CA ALA A 11 -3.98 -18.93 -3.55
C ALA A 11 -2.94 -18.74 -4.66
N ARG A 12 -2.63 -19.77 -5.46
CA ARG A 12 -1.73 -19.65 -6.62
C ARG A 12 -2.30 -18.71 -7.68
N SER A 13 -3.60 -18.79 -7.97
CA SER A 13 -4.26 -17.91 -8.94
C SER A 13 -4.32 -16.45 -8.48
N PHE A 14 -4.45 -16.19 -7.17
CA PHE A 14 -4.34 -14.85 -6.63
C PHE A 14 -2.88 -14.35 -6.62
N ASN A 15 -1.93 -15.18 -6.19
CA ASN A 15 -0.53 -14.80 -6.04
C ASN A 15 0.23 -14.65 -7.37
N LYS A 16 -0.19 -15.33 -8.45
CA LYS A 16 0.50 -15.26 -9.77
C LYS A 16 0.61 -13.84 -10.35
N ASN A 17 -0.31 -12.96 -9.98
CA ASN A 17 -0.34 -11.57 -10.46
C ASN A 17 0.14 -10.56 -9.41
N VAL A 18 0.55 -11.02 -8.21
CA VAL A 18 1.09 -10.15 -7.17
C VAL A 18 2.56 -9.90 -7.50
N ARG A 19 2.82 -8.80 -8.21
CA ARG A 19 4.19 -8.30 -8.35
C ARG A 19 4.68 -7.94 -6.95
N VAL A 20 5.70 -8.66 -6.46
CA VAL A 20 6.27 -8.42 -5.13
C VAL A 20 6.95 -7.06 -5.16
N LYS A 21 6.23 -6.03 -4.69
CA LYS A 21 6.79 -4.70 -4.46
C LYS A 21 7.45 -4.72 -3.09
N ILE A 22 8.73 -4.37 -3.02
CA ILE A 22 9.43 -4.20 -1.76
C ILE A 22 9.88 -2.76 -1.73
N PHE A 23 9.58 -2.08 -0.63
CA PHE A 23 10.05 -0.73 -0.40
C PHE A 23 11.03 -0.70 0.76
N LYS A 24 11.92 0.27 0.73
CA LYS A 24 12.93 0.51 1.76
C LYS A 24 12.55 1.72 2.60
N VAL A 25 13.13 1.79 3.79
CA VAL A 25 13.05 3.01 4.61
C VAL A 25 13.71 4.15 3.83
N GLY A 26 13.04 5.31 3.79
CA GLY A 26 13.44 6.46 2.99
C GLY A 26 12.80 6.52 1.59
N ASP A 27 12.19 5.43 1.11
CA ASP A 27 11.46 5.48 -0.16
C ASP A 27 10.24 6.39 -0.03
N TRP A 28 10.06 7.24 -1.04
CA TRP A 28 8.87 8.04 -1.20
C TRP A 28 7.79 7.25 -1.94
N VAL A 29 6.58 7.24 -1.41
CA VAL A 29 5.45 6.48 -1.92
C VAL A 29 4.19 7.32 -1.95
N LEU A 30 3.34 7.06 -2.94
CA LEU A 30 1.96 7.53 -2.97
C LEU A 30 1.05 6.53 -2.28
N ARG A 31 0.02 7.03 -1.60
CA ARG A 31 -0.96 6.23 -0.87
C ARG A 31 -2.25 6.08 -1.67
N LYS A 32 -2.81 4.88 -1.72
CA LYS A 32 -4.10 4.66 -2.36
C LYS A 32 -5.24 5.33 -1.56
N VAL A 33 -6.09 6.07 -2.25
CA VAL A 33 -7.28 6.73 -1.70
C VAL A 33 -8.46 5.77 -1.65
N TYR A 34 -9.11 5.69 -0.49
CA TYR A 34 -10.40 5.02 -0.32
C TYR A 34 -11.49 6.04 -0.02
N LYS A 35 -12.77 5.66 -0.17
CA LYS A 35 -13.91 6.56 0.15
C LYS A 35 -13.85 7.14 1.57
N ASN A 36 -13.24 6.43 2.51
CA ASN A 36 -13.07 6.84 3.90
C ASN A 36 -11.75 7.58 4.20
N THR A 37 -10.78 7.59 3.27
CA THR A 37 -9.50 8.31 3.43
C THR A 37 -9.34 9.46 2.44
N ARG A 38 -10.29 9.62 1.52
CA ARG A 38 -10.34 10.67 0.52
C ARG A 38 -10.32 12.03 1.19
N GLU A 39 -9.35 12.87 0.79
CA GLU A 39 -9.39 14.29 1.15
C GLU A 39 -10.73 14.89 0.72
N VAL A 40 -11.34 15.67 1.61
CA VAL A 40 -12.70 16.24 1.44
C VAL A 40 -12.82 17.06 0.15
N ASN A 41 -11.69 17.59 -0.35
CA ASN A 41 -11.61 18.41 -1.56
C ASN A 41 -11.27 17.64 -2.84
N ALA A 42 -11.05 16.32 -2.77
CA ALA A 42 -10.74 15.51 -3.94
C ALA A 42 -12.03 15.24 -4.74
N GLY A 43 -12.36 16.12 -5.69
CA GLY A 43 -13.56 15.99 -6.56
C GLY A 43 -13.65 14.61 -7.24
N LYS A 44 -14.84 14.17 -7.68
CA LYS A 44 -15.18 12.80 -8.13
C LYS A 44 -14.17 12.12 -9.10
N LEU A 45 -13.41 12.90 -9.86
CA LEU A 45 -12.39 12.45 -10.84
C LEU A 45 -10.94 12.50 -10.34
N ALA A 46 -10.71 12.81 -9.05
CA ALA A 46 -9.37 12.87 -8.50
C ALA A 46 -8.64 11.50 -8.61
N PRO A 47 -7.31 11.52 -8.81
CA PRO A 47 -6.51 10.30 -8.85
C PRO A 47 -6.77 9.42 -7.62
N ASN A 48 -6.78 8.10 -7.83
CA ASN A 48 -6.94 7.12 -6.74
C ASN A 48 -5.69 7.00 -5.84
N TRP A 49 -4.71 7.89 -6.02
CA TRP A 49 -3.47 7.96 -5.26
C TRP A 49 -3.30 9.39 -4.74
N GLU A 50 -3.04 9.53 -3.45
CA GLU A 50 -2.86 10.82 -2.77
C GLU A 50 -1.57 10.84 -1.97
N GLY A 51 -1.07 12.06 -1.80
CA GLY A 51 -0.03 12.42 -0.84
C GLY A 51 1.34 11.78 -1.12
N LEU A 52 2.38 12.53 -0.80
CA LEU A 52 3.73 12.01 -0.79
C LEU A 52 4.10 11.59 0.63
N TYR A 53 4.35 10.30 0.80
CA TYR A 53 4.68 9.69 2.09
C TYR A 53 6.04 9.05 2.04
N GLU A 54 6.80 9.19 3.12
CA GLU A 54 8.08 8.50 3.28
C GLU A 54 7.87 7.24 4.11
N ILE A 55 8.50 6.15 3.70
CA ILE A 55 8.53 4.93 4.52
C ILE A 55 9.54 5.10 5.65
N THR A 56 9.03 4.99 6.87
CA THR A 56 9.85 5.12 8.09
C THR A 56 10.24 3.79 8.71
N LYS A 57 9.45 2.74 8.48
CA LYS A 57 9.71 1.41 9.03
C LYS A 57 9.04 0.33 8.19
N VAL A 58 9.74 -0.79 7.99
CA VAL A 58 9.16 -2.05 7.52
C VAL A 58 8.63 -2.81 8.73
N VAL A 59 7.32 -3.10 8.74
CA VAL A 59 6.65 -3.82 9.84
C VAL A 59 6.73 -5.33 9.63
N GLY A 60 6.80 -5.80 8.38
CA GLY A 60 6.79 -7.21 7.99
C GLY A 60 5.56 -7.57 7.16
N ASN A 61 5.59 -8.71 6.44
CA ASN A 61 4.49 -9.19 5.59
C ASN A 61 3.93 -8.13 4.60
N GLY A 62 4.80 -7.27 4.08
CA GLY A 62 4.42 -6.20 3.16
C GLY A 62 3.69 -5.02 3.83
N ALA A 63 3.74 -4.87 5.15
CA ALA A 63 3.22 -3.70 5.86
C ALA A 63 4.34 -2.70 6.20
N TYR A 64 4.03 -1.40 6.08
CA TYR A 64 4.97 -0.29 6.23
C TYR A 64 4.39 0.82 7.10
N ARG A 65 5.24 1.52 7.87
CA ARG A 65 4.87 2.77 8.55
C ARG A 65 5.26 3.95 7.69
N LEU A 66 4.37 4.93 7.62
CA LEU A 66 4.52 6.10 6.78
C LEU A 66 4.67 7.37 7.62
N ARG A 67 5.30 8.38 7.02
CA ARG A 67 5.37 9.74 7.51
C ARG A 67 5.00 10.68 6.38
N ASN A 68 4.17 11.69 6.65
CA ASN A 68 3.82 12.70 5.66
C ASN A 68 4.97 13.72 5.48
N ALA A 69 4.85 14.62 4.50
CA ALA A 69 5.82 15.69 4.27
C ALA A 69 6.06 16.60 5.49
N GLU A 70 5.04 16.78 6.34
CA GLU A 70 5.12 17.54 7.61
C GLU A 70 5.80 16.76 8.76
N ARG A 71 6.42 15.62 8.47
CA ARG A 71 7.06 14.73 9.45
C ARG A 71 6.12 14.11 10.48
N LYS A 72 4.80 14.23 10.32
CA LYS A 72 3.80 13.56 11.16
C LYS A 72 3.71 12.09 10.76
N LYS A 73 3.79 11.21 11.76
CA LYS A 73 3.65 9.77 11.58
C LYS A 73 2.20 9.43 11.27
N VAL A 74 1.99 8.59 10.27
CA VAL A 74 0.69 7.97 10.04
C VAL A 74 0.51 6.86 11.07
N GLN A 75 -0.54 6.95 11.89
CA GLN A 75 -0.76 5.99 12.99
C GLN A 75 -0.89 4.54 12.51
N ARG A 76 -1.55 4.33 11.37
CA ARG A 76 -1.80 2.99 10.81
C ARG A 76 -0.64 2.54 9.93
N SER A 77 -0.31 1.25 9.98
CA SER A 77 0.56 0.60 9.00
C SER A 77 -0.19 0.34 7.69
N TRP A 78 0.51 0.51 6.56
CA TRP A 78 -0.05 0.39 5.22
C TRP A 78 0.52 -0.82 4.50
N ASN A 79 -0.36 -1.60 3.87
CA ASN A 79 0.05 -2.74 3.05
C ASN A 79 0.61 -2.27 1.71
N VAL A 80 1.58 -3.03 1.19
CA VAL A 80 2.26 -2.82 -0.10
C VAL A 80 1.30 -2.64 -1.27
N THR A 81 0.15 -3.31 -1.24
CA THR A 81 -0.87 -3.23 -2.30
C THR A 81 -1.51 -1.85 -2.39
N HIS A 82 -1.45 -1.06 -1.31
CA HIS A 82 -2.02 0.27 -1.20
C HIS A 82 -0.96 1.37 -1.32
N LEU A 83 0.26 1.01 -1.73
CA LEU A 83 1.38 1.92 -1.91
C LEU A 83 1.94 1.82 -3.33
N MET A 84 2.39 2.95 -3.84
CA MET A 84 3.04 3.07 -5.14
C MET A 84 4.36 3.80 -4.96
N LEU A 85 5.46 3.24 -5.45
CA LEU A 85 6.75 3.93 -5.44
C LEU A 85 6.63 5.23 -6.22
N TYR A 86 7.04 6.33 -5.60
CA TYR A 86 7.19 7.60 -6.28
C TYR A 86 8.64 7.72 -6.75
N HIS A 87 8.81 7.99 -8.04
CA HIS A 87 10.11 8.24 -8.65
C HIS A 87 10.20 9.74 -8.97
N PHE A 88 11.32 10.37 -8.59
CA PHE A 88 11.69 11.72 -9.01
C PHE A 88 12.30 11.70 -10.41
#